data_AF-A0A2D7WC42-F1
#
_entry.id   AF-A0A2D7WC42-F1
#
_cell.length_a   1.000
_cell.length_b   1.000
_cell.length_c   1.000
_cell.angle_alpha   90.00
_cell.angle_beta   90.00
_cell.angle_gamma   90.00
#
_symmetry.space_group_name_H-M   'P 1'
#
loop_
_entity.id
_entity.type
_entity.pdbx_description
1 polymer ?
#
loop_
_entity_poly.entity_id
_entity_poly.type
_entity_poly.pdbx_seq_one_letter_code
_entity_poly.pdbx_strand_id
1 'polypeptide(L)'
;DAPDLELKVQLLENPQAALNRIEEQFPSDTQSKIMLCSRYLDDCLPGEKIQPNVKSLINSISFDDVEPHLRAHLLVAVSVLKHTLAIHEGDFEQSSNIREELARVSAKDDPMVQRLSLRAEIAQIPANIDAMVAMIDKIKSQSGIHQKMLQLALVEKANSFDQQFAKEILDQIKFPDDNSINNRTTARRVTALIWTWRSELYETGKIPAMAEAIHMWNRAFCPRAASNLTERLYQML
;
A
#
# COMPACT_ATOMS: atom_id res chain seq x y z
N ASP A 1 22.66 -1.50 -27.86
CA ASP A 1 22.82 -1.16 -26.43
C ASP A 1 21.54 -1.49 -25.68
N ALA A 2 21.65 -2.23 -24.58
CA ALA A 2 20.51 -2.69 -23.79
C ALA A 2 20.45 -1.84 -22.50
N PRO A 3 19.76 -0.69 -22.51
CA PRO A 3 19.74 0.26 -21.39
C PRO A 3 19.26 -0.37 -20.07
N ASP A 4 18.39 -1.38 -20.15
CA ASP A 4 17.90 -2.14 -18.99
C ASP A 4 18.99 -2.97 -18.30
N LEU A 5 20.02 -3.42 -19.05
CA LEU A 5 21.15 -4.17 -18.49
C LEU A 5 22.10 -3.23 -17.75
N GLU A 6 22.38 -2.06 -18.32
CA GLU A 6 23.20 -1.04 -17.68
C GLU A 6 22.54 -0.51 -16.40
N LEU A 7 21.23 -0.30 -16.41
CA LEU A 7 20.48 0.10 -15.22
C LEU A 7 20.53 -0.97 -14.13
N LYS A 8 20.38 -2.25 -14.50
CA LYS A 8 20.49 -3.37 -13.54
C LYS A 8 21.89 -3.48 -12.94
N VAL A 9 22.94 -3.32 -13.75
CA VAL A 9 24.34 -3.33 -13.28
C VAL A 9 24.59 -2.15 -12.34
N GLN A 10 24.12 -0.95 -12.68
CA GLN A 10 24.29 0.23 -11.83
C GLN A 10 23.50 0.16 -10.52
N LEU A 11 22.29 -0.43 -10.53
CA LEU A 11 21.51 -0.69 -9.32
C LEU A 11 22.20 -1.70 -8.39
N LEU A 12 23.01 -2.62 -8.93
CA LEU A 12 23.79 -3.57 -8.14
C LEU A 12 25.09 -2.96 -7.59
N GLU A 13 25.75 -2.08 -8.35
CA GLU A 13 27.03 -1.47 -7.99
C GLU A 13 26.90 -0.26 -7.07
N ASN A 14 25.93 0.62 -7.31
CA ASN A 14 25.68 1.79 -6.49
C ASN A 14 24.18 2.17 -6.48
N PRO A 15 23.37 1.49 -5.64
CA PRO A 15 21.92 1.63 -5.64
C PRO A 15 21.46 3.08 -5.40
N GLN A 16 22.12 3.82 -4.51
CA GLN A 16 21.71 5.18 -4.15
C GLN A 16 21.99 6.18 -5.28
N ALA A 17 23.14 6.08 -5.94
CA ALA A 17 23.46 6.96 -7.08
C ALA A 17 22.65 6.60 -8.34
N ALA A 18 22.25 5.34 -8.49
CA ALA A 18 21.32 4.92 -9.54
C ALA A 18 19.90 5.45 -9.26
N LEU A 19 19.42 5.33 -8.03
CA LEU A 19 18.11 5.86 -7.61
C LEU A 19 18.01 7.38 -7.75
N ASN A 20 19.04 8.13 -7.32
CA ASN A 20 19.04 9.59 -7.44
C ASN A 20 19.04 10.03 -8.92
N ARG A 21 19.78 9.34 -9.80
CA ARG A 21 19.76 9.63 -11.25
C ARG A 21 18.43 9.26 -11.91
N ILE A 22 17.82 8.16 -11.46
CA ILE A 22 16.47 7.79 -11.86
C ILE A 22 15.52 8.95 -11.46
N GLU A 23 15.55 9.43 -10.22
CA GLU A 23 14.73 10.57 -9.75
C GLU A 23 14.94 11.88 -10.54
N GLU A 24 16.15 12.18 -10.97
CA GLU A 24 16.48 13.37 -11.80
C GLU A 24 15.97 13.26 -13.26
N GLN A 25 15.70 12.06 -13.78
CA GLN A 25 15.35 11.80 -15.18
C GLN A 25 13.84 11.83 -15.49
N PHE A 26 12.98 12.06 -14.51
CA PHE A 26 11.54 12.10 -14.77
C PHE A 26 10.99 13.51 -14.91
N PRO A 27 10.00 13.73 -15.80
CA PRO A 27 9.19 14.94 -15.76
C PRO A 27 8.52 15.04 -14.39
N SER A 28 8.81 16.14 -13.69
CA SER A 28 8.35 16.35 -12.30
C SER A 28 6.83 16.17 -12.15
N ASP A 29 6.05 16.51 -13.18
CA ASP A 29 4.59 16.43 -13.16
C ASP A 29 4.04 15.00 -13.13
N THR A 30 4.56 14.08 -13.96
CA THR A 30 4.04 12.70 -14.05
C THR A 30 4.29 11.93 -12.75
N GLN A 31 5.52 12.01 -12.23
CA GLN A 31 5.86 11.40 -10.96
C GLN A 31 5.11 12.01 -9.79
N SER A 32 4.99 13.35 -9.77
CA SER A 32 4.24 14.04 -8.72
C SER A 32 2.78 13.58 -8.71
N LYS A 33 2.16 13.41 -9.88
CA LYS A 33 0.80 12.87 -10.00
C LYS A 33 0.70 11.42 -9.50
N ILE A 34 1.63 10.54 -9.89
CA ILE A 34 1.67 9.14 -9.40
C ILE A 34 1.84 9.10 -7.87
N MET A 35 2.78 9.89 -7.34
CA MET A 35 3.03 9.97 -5.90
C MET A 35 1.83 10.53 -5.15
N LEU A 36 1.15 11.55 -5.71
CA LEU A 36 -0.07 12.11 -5.15
C LEU A 36 -1.22 11.08 -5.14
N CYS A 37 -1.40 10.32 -6.23
CA CYS A 37 -2.37 9.23 -6.29
C CYS A 37 -2.08 8.15 -5.24
N SER A 38 -0.82 7.71 -5.11
CA SER A 38 -0.41 6.77 -4.08
C SER A 38 -0.73 7.30 -2.68
N ARG A 39 -0.44 8.58 -2.39
CA ARG A 39 -0.82 9.19 -1.11
C ARG A 39 -2.32 9.18 -0.90
N TYR A 40 -3.13 9.54 -1.89
CA TYR A 40 -4.58 9.56 -1.71
C TYR A 40 -5.20 8.18 -1.49
N LEU A 41 -4.61 7.12 -2.07
CA LEU A 41 -5.00 5.75 -1.81
C LEU A 41 -4.53 5.29 -0.42
N ASP A 42 -3.30 5.65 -0.03
CA ASP A 42 -2.69 5.22 1.23
C ASP A 42 -3.17 6.01 2.46
N ASP A 43 -3.60 7.27 2.30
CA ASP A 43 -4.14 8.14 3.36
C ASP A 43 -5.57 7.76 3.77
N CYS A 44 -6.09 6.60 3.33
CA CYS A 44 -7.41 6.13 3.67
C CYS A 44 -7.37 5.44 5.04
N LEU A 45 -7.97 6.05 6.06
CA LEU A 45 -8.11 5.39 7.36
C LEU A 45 -9.10 4.22 7.26
N PRO A 46 -9.04 3.25 8.19
CA PRO A 46 -10.03 2.19 8.27
C PRO A 46 -11.47 2.70 8.19
N GLY A 47 -12.26 2.12 7.28
CA GLY A 47 -13.67 2.46 7.08
C GLY A 47 -13.92 3.75 6.29
N GLU A 48 -12.89 4.51 5.91
CA GLU A 48 -13.06 5.68 5.05
C GLU A 48 -13.22 5.29 3.57
N LYS A 49 -13.89 6.16 2.81
CA LYS A 49 -13.93 6.06 1.35
C LYS A 49 -12.73 6.77 0.74
N ILE A 50 -12.26 6.26 -0.39
CA ILE A 50 -11.27 6.96 -1.23
C ILE A 50 -11.85 8.31 -1.66
N GLN A 51 -10.97 9.31 -1.79
CA GLN A 51 -11.37 10.62 -2.29
C GLN A 51 -11.93 10.52 -3.73
N PRO A 52 -13.03 11.20 -4.05
CA PRO A 52 -13.75 11.03 -5.32
C PRO A 52 -12.92 11.42 -6.56
N ASN A 53 -11.92 12.28 -6.40
CA ASN A 53 -11.07 12.78 -7.48
C ASN A 53 -9.88 11.86 -7.83
N VAL A 54 -9.64 10.80 -7.07
CA VAL A 54 -8.47 9.90 -7.30
C VAL A 54 -8.56 9.23 -8.67
N LYS A 55 -9.75 8.77 -9.06
CA LYS A 55 -9.98 8.14 -10.37
C LYS A 55 -9.66 9.07 -11.53
N SER A 56 -10.16 10.31 -11.47
CA SER A 56 -9.85 11.32 -12.49
C SER A 56 -8.37 11.67 -12.52
N LEU A 57 -7.72 11.73 -11.36
CA LEU A 57 -6.29 12.03 -11.27
C LEU A 57 -5.45 10.92 -11.91
N ILE A 58 -5.74 9.65 -11.59
CA ILE A 58 -5.06 8.49 -12.20
C ILE A 58 -5.24 8.48 -13.72
N ASN A 59 -6.43 8.79 -14.22
CA ASN A 59 -6.72 8.83 -15.65
C ASN A 59 -6.08 10.02 -16.38
N SER A 60 -5.69 11.07 -15.65
CA SER A 60 -5.01 12.25 -16.20
C SER A 60 -3.48 12.10 -16.34
N ILE A 61 -2.93 10.97 -15.90
CA ILE A 61 -1.49 10.71 -15.99
C ILE A 61 -1.14 10.45 -17.46
N SER A 62 -0.36 11.37 -18.05
CA SER A 62 0.20 11.22 -19.39
C SER A 62 1.65 10.74 -19.33
N PHE A 63 2.09 10.05 -20.38
CA PHE A 63 3.47 9.61 -20.57
C PHE A 63 4.12 10.27 -21.78
N ASP A 64 3.51 11.29 -22.38
CA ASP A 64 3.96 11.91 -23.63
C ASP A 64 5.39 12.44 -23.50
N ASP A 65 5.70 13.07 -22.36
CA ASP A 65 7.02 13.67 -22.07
C ASP A 65 7.97 12.73 -21.32
N VAL A 66 7.62 11.45 -21.14
CA VAL A 66 8.43 10.47 -20.39
C VAL A 66 9.39 9.72 -21.32
N GLU A 67 10.67 9.67 -20.93
CA GLU A 67 11.70 8.94 -21.68
C GLU A 67 11.35 7.43 -21.83
N PRO A 68 11.59 6.82 -23.01
CA PRO A 68 11.12 5.47 -23.30
C PRO A 68 11.54 4.37 -22.30
N HIS A 69 12.76 4.43 -21.76
CA HIS A 69 13.26 3.44 -20.79
C HIS A 69 12.58 3.56 -19.41
N LEU A 70 12.05 4.73 -19.07
CA LEU A 70 11.33 4.98 -17.80
C LEU A 70 9.83 4.67 -17.90
N ARG A 71 9.27 4.73 -19.11
CA ARG A 71 7.83 4.55 -19.35
C ARG A 71 7.31 3.20 -18.81
N ALA A 72 8.07 2.12 -18.98
CA ALA A 72 7.67 0.79 -18.50
C ALA A 72 7.46 0.77 -16.97
N HIS A 73 8.38 1.35 -16.21
CA HIS A 73 8.31 1.41 -14.75
C HIS A 73 7.10 2.21 -14.26
N LEU A 74 6.82 3.34 -14.90
CA LEU A 74 5.67 4.17 -14.52
C LEU A 74 4.32 3.55 -14.91
N LEU A 75 4.26 2.84 -16.05
CA LEU A 75 3.07 2.09 -16.44
C LEU A 75 2.73 1.01 -15.42
N VAL A 76 3.74 0.30 -14.90
CA VAL A 76 3.55 -0.66 -13.80
C VAL A 76 3.03 0.04 -12.55
N ALA A 77 3.62 1.17 -12.15
CA ALA A 77 3.14 1.93 -10.98
C ALA A 77 1.68 2.38 -11.14
N VAL A 78 1.30 2.92 -12.30
CA VAL A 78 -0.08 3.30 -12.60
C VAL A 78 -1.02 2.09 -12.61
N SER A 79 -0.57 0.94 -13.11
CA SER A 79 -1.35 -0.30 -13.08
C SER A 79 -1.61 -0.76 -11.65
N VAL A 80 -0.63 -0.65 -10.75
CA VAL A 80 -0.82 -0.94 -9.31
C VAL A 80 -1.82 0.03 -8.67
N LEU A 81 -1.77 1.33 -9.02
CA LEU A 81 -2.75 2.31 -8.54
C LEU A 81 -4.16 1.99 -9.02
N LYS A 82 -4.32 1.66 -10.31
CA LYS A 82 -5.61 1.27 -10.92
C LYS A 82 -6.14 -0.02 -10.29
N HIS A 83 -5.28 -1.01 -10.06
CA HIS A 83 -5.65 -2.25 -9.38
C HIS A 83 -6.18 -1.97 -7.98
N THR A 84 -5.47 -1.14 -7.21
CA THR A 84 -5.87 -0.76 -5.85
C THR A 84 -7.21 -0.04 -5.86
N LEU A 85 -7.39 0.93 -6.76
CA LEU A 85 -8.66 1.63 -6.93
C LEU A 85 -9.81 0.66 -7.28
N ALA A 86 -9.60 -0.25 -8.22
CA ALA A 86 -10.60 -1.25 -8.62
C ALA A 86 -11.04 -2.13 -7.44
N ILE A 87 -10.09 -2.56 -6.59
CA ILE A 87 -10.42 -3.30 -5.35
C ILE A 87 -11.31 -2.48 -4.42
N HIS A 88 -11.01 -1.20 -4.22
CA HIS A 88 -11.82 -0.34 -3.36
C HIS A 88 -13.20 -0.02 -3.96
N GLU A 89 -13.34 0.05 -5.28
CA GLU A 89 -14.61 0.23 -5.98
C GLU A 89 -15.44 -1.07 -6.06
N GLY A 90 -14.86 -2.22 -5.68
CA GLY A 90 -15.49 -3.54 -5.82
C GLY A 90 -15.51 -4.05 -7.27
N ASP A 91 -14.75 -3.43 -8.16
CA ASP A 91 -14.58 -3.84 -9.56
C ASP A 91 -13.51 -4.94 -9.67
N PHE A 92 -13.90 -6.15 -9.26
CA PHE A 92 -13.00 -7.30 -9.26
C PHE A 92 -12.66 -7.81 -10.66
N GLU A 93 -13.51 -7.54 -11.66
CA GLU A 93 -13.24 -7.86 -13.06
C GLU A 93 -12.09 -6.99 -13.59
N GLN A 94 -12.19 -5.65 -13.43
CA GLN A 94 -11.11 -4.75 -13.81
C GLN A 94 -9.82 -5.07 -13.04
N SER A 95 -9.92 -5.35 -11.74
CA SER A 95 -8.78 -5.77 -10.93
C SER A 95 -8.12 -7.04 -11.49
N SER A 96 -8.90 -8.01 -11.99
CA SER A 96 -8.37 -9.23 -12.62
C SER A 96 -7.65 -8.93 -13.93
N ASN A 97 -8.30 -8.15 -14.82
CA ASN A 97 -7.74 -7.78 -16.11
C ASN A 97 -6.38 -7.09 -15.97
N ILE A 98 -6.25 -6.16 -15.01
CA ILE A 98 -4.97 -5.49 -14.73
C ILE A 98 -3.89 -6.48 -14.29
N ARG A 99 -4.22 -7.48 -13.45
CA ARG A 99 -3.24 -8.50 -13.05
C ARG A 99 -2.82 -9.38 -14.21
N GLU A 100 -3.73 -9.72 -15.11
CA GLU A 100 -3.43 -10.50 -16.30
C GLU A 100 -2.52 -9.73 -17.27
N GLU A 101 -2.78 -8.45 -17.48
CA GLU A 101 -1.92 -7.57 -18.28
C GLU A 101 -0.51 -7.46 -17.70
N LEU A 102 -0.40 -7.24 -16.38
CA LEU A 102 0.89 -7.23 -15.68
C LEU A 102 1.60 -8.58 -15.80
N ALA A 103 0.88 -9.69 -15.64
CA ALA A 103 1.45 -11.04 -15.75
C ALA A 103 2.03 -11.35 -17.14
N ARG A 104 1.46 -10.77 -18.22
CA ARG A 104 1.97 -10.96 -19.60
C ARG A 104 3.32 -10.33 -19.84
N VAL A 105 3.67 -9.28 -19.09
CA VAL A 105 4.92 -8.53 -19.24
C VAL A 105 5.92 -8.79 -18.11
N SER A 106 5.49 -9.49 -17.07
CA SER A 106 6.30 -9.89 -15.91
C SER A 106 6.96 -11.25 -16.09
N ALA A 107 7.96 -11.54 -15.27
CA ALA A 107 8.51 -12.89 -15.15
C ALA A 107 7.46 -13.87 -14.61
N LYS A 108 7.64 -15.16 -14.92
CA LYS A 108 6.86 -16.21 -14.26
C LYS A 108 7.07 -16.11 -12.74
N ASP A 109 5.98 -16.21 -11.99
CA ASP A 109 5.96 -16.12 -10.52
C ASP A 109 6.43 -14.77 -9.94
N ASP A 110 6.19 -13.67 -10.67
CA ASP A 110 6.49 -12.31 -10.21
C ASP A 110 5.85 -12.01 -8.83
N PRO A 111 6.66 -11.68 -7.79
CA PRO A 111 6.16 -11.41 -6.44
C PRO A 111 5.16 -10.25 -6.36
N MET A 112 5.26 -9.25 -7.25
CA MET A 112 4.29 -8.16 -7.31
C MET A 112 2.93 -8.69 -7.75
N VAL A 113 2.87 -9.47 -8.82
CA VAL A 113 1.62 -10.02 -9.35
C VAL A 113 0.97 -10.95 -8.32
N GLN A 114 1.76 -11.80 -7.66
CA GLN A 114 1.29 -12.65 -6.55
C GLN A 114 0.69 -11.82 -5.41
N ARG A 115 1.35 -10.73 -5.00
CA ARG A 115 0.84 -9.84 -3.97
C ARG A 115 -0.48 -9.17 -4.37
N LEU A 116 -0.61 -8.72 -5.63
CA LEU A 116 -1.86 -8.15 -6.13
C LEU A 116 -2.99 -9.20 -6.13
N SER A 117 -2.67 -10.46 -6.45
CA SER A 117 -3.62 -11.57 -6.35
C SER A 117 -4.08 -11.77 -4.92
N LEU A 118 -3.15 -11.88 -3.95
CA LEU A 118 -3.50 -12.04 -2.54
C LEU A 118 -4.33 -10.88 -2.01
N ARG A 119 -4.00 -9.63 -2.38
CA ARG A 119 -4.79 -8.43 -2.02
C ARG A 119 -6.23 -8.54 -2.54
N ALA A 120 -6.41 -8.99 -3.79
CA ALA A 120 -7.71 -9.18 -4.41
C ALA A 120 -8.50 -10.34 -3.80
N GLU A 121 -7.83 -11.44 -3.47
CA GLU A 121 -8.43 -12.56 -2.75
C GLU A 121 -8.93 -12.10 -1.39
N ILE A 122 -8.11 -11.41 -0.59
CA ILE A 122 -8.51 -10.87 0.73
C ILE A 122 -9.78 -10.03 0.66
N ALA A 123 -9.89 -9.14 -0.33
CA ALA A 123 -11.07 -8.30 -0.51
C ALA A 123 -12.35 -9.12 -0.75
N GLN A 124 -12.22 -10.27 -1.42
CA GLN A 124 -13.31 -11.17 -1.81
C GLN A 124 -13.55 -12.34 -0.85
N ILE A 125 -12.71 -12.52 0.18
CA ILE A 125 -12.91 -13.59 1.17
C ILE A 125 -14.34 -13.48 1.76
N PRO A 126 -15.10 -14.59 1.84
CA PRO A 126 -16.37 -14.59 2.55
C PRO A 126 -16.18 -14.25 4.03
N ALA A 127 -17.21 -13.70 4.68
CA ALA A 127 -17.22 -13.45 6.12
C ALA A 127 -17.25 -14.78 6.91
N ASN A 128 -16.13 -15.48 6.93
CA ASN A 128 -15.96 -16.82 7.49
C ASN A 128 -14.53 -16.96 8.02
N ILE A 129 -14.40 -17.43 9.28
CA ILE A 129 -13.12 -17.55 9.97
C ILE A 129 -12.19 -18.58 9.28
N ASP A 130 -12.70 -19.76 8.90
CA ASP A 130 -11.88 -20.81 8.25
C ASP A 130 -11.24 -20.31 6.94
N ALA A 131 -12.01 -19.57 6.13
CA ALA A 131 -11.51 -18.98 4.89
C ALA A 131 -10.40 -17.95 5.16
N MET A 132 -10.49 -17.19 6.25
CA MET A 132 -9.46 -16.24 6.65
C MET A 132 -8.24 -16.91 7.26
N VAL A 133 -8.41 -17.98 8.04
CA VAL A 133 -7.28 -18.78 8.56
C VAL A 133 -6.48 -19.36 7.39
N ALA A 134 -7.14 -19.90 6.37
CA ALA A 134 -6.47 -20.35 5.15
C ALA A 134 -5.72 -19.21 4.44
N MET A 135 -6.24 -17.99 4.48
CA MET A 135 -5.55 -16.81 3.93
C MET A 135 -4.33 -16.41 4.76
N ILE A 136 -4.36 -16.52 6.09
CA ILE A 136 -3.19 -16.27 6.94
C ILE A 136 -2.03 -17.15 6.50
N ASP A 137 -2.29 -18.43 6.23
CA ASP A 137 -1.26 -19.36 5.76
C ASP A 137 -0.72 -18.98 4.37
N LYS A 138 -1.57 -18.55 3.44
CA LYS A 138 -1.12 -18.02 2.14
C LYS A 138 -0.23 -16.78 2.29
N ILE A 139 -0.59 -15.85 3.18
CA ILE A 139 0.18 -14.62 3.43
C ILE A 139 1.59 -14.93 3.98
N LYS A 140 1.79 -16.05 4.69
CA LYS A 140 3.13 -16.48 5.17
C LYS A 140 4.14 -16.75 4.04
N SER A 141 3.67 -16.99 2.81
CA SER A 141 4.55 -17.08 1.63
C SER A 141 5.24 -15.76 1.28
N GLN A 142 4.69 -14.64 1.77
CA GLN A 142 5.24 -13.30 1.57
C GLN A 142 6.13 -12.91 2.75
N SER A 143 7.04 -11.96 2.53
CA SER A 143 7.99 -11.52 3.55
C SER A 143 8.06 -9.99 3.68
N GLY A 144 8.69 -9.54 4.77
CA GLY A 144 9.05 -8.15 4.97
C GLY A 144 7.84 -7.22 5.15
N ILE A 145 7.86 -6.09 4.44
CA ILE A 145 6.83 -5.06 4.55
C ILE A 145 5.53 -5.45 3.83
N HIS A 146 5.65 -6.18 2.72
CA HIS A 146 4.51 -6.60 1.90
C HIS A 146 3.62 -7.60 2.63
N GLN A 147 4.22 -8.53 3.38
CA GLN A 147 3.49 -9.43 4.27
C GLN A 147 2.63 -8.64 5.27
N LYS A 148 3.20 -7.62 5.92
CA LYS A 148 2.48 -6.79 6.91
C LYS A 148 1.30 -6.03 6.29
N MET A 149 1.48 -5.50 5.08
CA MET A 149 0.38 -4.85 4.36
C MET A 149 -0.77 -5.81 4.04
N LEU A 150 -0.48 -7.06 3.68
CA LEU A 150 -1.51 -8.08 3.47
C LEU A 150 -2.18 -8.50 4.79
N GLN A 151 -1.42 -8.61 5.89
CA GLN A 151 -2.00 -8.86 7.21
C GLN A 151 -2.93 -7.73 7.64
N LEU A 152 -2.56 -6.46 7.45
CA LEU A 152 -3.40 -5.30 7.75
C LEU A 152 -4.67 -5.27 6.89
N ALA A 153 -4.57 -5.63 5.61
CA ALA A 153 -5.74 -5.81 4.74
C ALA A 153 -6.68 -6.91 5.27
N LEU A 154 -6.13 -7.98 5.82
CA LEU A 154 -6.93 -9.05 6.42
C LEU A 154 -7.55 -8.61 7.76
N VAL A 155 -6.87 -7.80 8.57
CA VAL A 155 -7.46 -7.17 9.77
C VAL A 155 -8.67 -6.32 9.40
N GLU A 156 -8.57 -5.50 8.35
CA GLU A 156 -9.69 -4.69 7.87
C GLU A 156 -10.88 -5.56 7.46
N LYS A 157 -10.61 -6.59 6.67
CA LYS A 157 -11.64 -7.55 6.25
C LYS A 157 -12.25 -8.27 7.47
N ALA A 158 -11.42 -8.65 8.43
CA ALA A 158 -11.89 -9.35 9.63
C ALA A 158 -12.77 -8.47 10.50
N ASN A 159 -12.38 -7.23 10.71
CA ASN A 159 -13.12 -6.26 11.52
C ASN A 159 -14.54 -6.00 10.98
N SER A 160 -14.76 -6.17 9.67
CA SER A 160 -16.09 -6.01 9.07
C SER A 160 -17.12 -7.06 9.52
N PHE A 161 -16.70 -8.18 10.13
CA PHE A 161 -17.60 -9.25 10.56
C PHE A 161 -17.31 -9.78 11.97
N ASP A 162 -16.04 -9.87 12.39
CA ASP A 162 -15.63 -10.35 13.72
C ASP A 162 -14.45 -9.53 14.25
N GLN A 163 -14.75 -8.63 15.20
CA GLN A 163 -13.75 -7.76 15.82
C GLN A 163 -12.75 -8.52 16.69
N GLN A 164 -13.17 -9.62 17.33
CA GLN A 164 -12.29 -10.38 18.20
C GLN A 164 -11.24 -11.12 17.37
N PHE A 165 -11.66 -11.72 16.25
CA PHE A 165 -10.74 -12.34 15.32
C PHE A 165 -9.80 -11.31 14.65
N ALA A 166 -10.28 -10.10 14.36
CA ALA A 166 -9.44 -9.02 13.85
C ALA A 166 -8.31 -8.64 14.82
N LYS A 167 -8.58 -8.63 16.14
CA LYS A 167 -7.57 -8.43 17.19
C LYS A 167 -6.52 -9.52 17.19
N GLU A 168 -6.94 -10.78 17.10
CA GLU A 168 -6.03 -11.93 17.06
C GLU A 168 -5.07 -11.88 15.87
N ILE A 169 -5.53 -11.41 14.71
CA ILE A 169 -4.66 -11.18 13.54
C ILE A 169 -3.72 -10.01 13.83
N LEU A 170 -4.23 -8.89 14.32
CA LEU A 170 -3.47 -7.68 14.58
C LEU A 170 -2.32 -7.92 15.58
N ASP A 171 -2.55 -8.71 16.63
CA ASP A 171 -1.54 -9.04 17.64
C ASP A 171 -0.37 -9.86 17.09
N GLN A 172 -0.58 -10.56 15.97
CA GLN A 172 0.48 -11.30 15.27
C GLN A 172 1.32 -10.39 14.34
N ILE A 173 0.86 -9.16 14.06
CA ILE A 173 1.58 -8.24 13.19
C ILE A 173 2.70 -7.57 13.99
N LYS A 174 3.94 -7.94 13.65
CA LYS A 174 5.12 -7.25 14.18
C LYS A 174 5.28 -5.89 13.51
N PHE A 175 5.73 -4.89 14.27
CA PHE A 175 6.16 -3.63 13.70
C PHE A 175 7.34 -3.83 12.72
N PRO A 176 7.45 -3.00 11.66
CA PRO A 176 8.70 -2.84 10.93
C PRO A 176 9.85 -2.46 11.89
N ASP A 177 11.08 -2.84 11.56
CA ASP A 177 12.27 -2.49 12.34
C ASP A 177 12.61 -0.99 12.24
N ASP A 178 13.33 -0.46 13.24
CA ASP A 178 13.66 0.97 13.33
C ASP A 178 14.42 1.48 12.09
N ASN A 179 15.32 0.66 11.53
CA ASN A 179 16.05 1.04 10.33
C ASN A 179 15.10 1.19 9.12
N SER A 180 14.13 0.28 8.97
CA SER A 180 13.06 0.41 7.97
C SER A 180 12.20 1.66 8.21
N ILE A 181 11.75 1.91 9.46
CA ILE A 181 10.92 3.07 9.80
C ILE A 181 11.64 4.38 9.50
N ASN A 182 12.93 4.47 9.82
CA ASN A 182 13.71 5.68 9.62
C ASN A 182 14.00 5.96 8.15
N ASN A 183 14.18 4.93 7.33
CA ASN A 183 14.61 5.10 5.93
C ASN A 183 13.51 4.95 4.88
N ARG A 184 12.32 4.41 5.22
CA ARG A 184 11.27 4.10 4.23
C ARG A 184 9.91 4.65 4.64
N THR A 185 9.30 5.46 3.76
CA THR A 185 7.94 5.99 3.96
C THR A 185 6.90 4.88 4.10
N THR A 186 6.99 3.81 3.31
CA THR A 186 6.10 2.64 3.41
C THR A 186 6.16 1.97 4.79
N ALA A 187 7.34 1.90 5.42
CA ALA A 187 7.46 1.35 6.77
C ALA A 187 6.73 2.22 7.80
N ARG A 188 6.86 3.54 7.69
CA ARG A 188 6.13 4.50 8.54
C ARG A 188 4.62 4.37 8.36
N ARG A 189 4.13 4.22 7.13
CA ARG A 189 2.70 3.98 6.83
C ARG A 189 2.17 2.70 7.45
N VAL A 190 2.92 1.60 7.33
CA VAL A 190 2.54 0.32 7.97
C VAL A 190 2.51 0.45 9.49
N THR A 191 3.52 1.09 10.09
CA THR A 191 3.52 1.39 11.53
C THR A 191 2.32 2.24 11.94
N ALA A 192 2.00 3.28 11.16
CA ALA A 192 0.84 4.14 11.40
C ALA A 192 -0.47 3.36 11.33
N LEU A 193 -0.63 2.46 10.35
CA LEU A 193 -1.81 1.58 10.24
C LEU A 193 -1.93 0.60 11.40
N ILE A 194 -0.83 0.00 11.86
CA ILE A 194 -0.86 -0.88 13.05
C ILE A 194 -1.36 -0.10 14.26
N TRP A 195 -0.84 1.11 14.51
CA TRP A 195 -1.32 1.95 15.61
C TRP A 195 -2.76 2.41 15.43
N THR A 196 -3.16 2.75 14.21
CA THR A 196 -4.54 3.12 13.88
C THR A 196 -5.49 1.97 14.25
N TRP A 197 -5.21 0.76 13.78
CA TRP A 197 -6.02 -0.42 14.12
C TRP A 197 -6.03 -0.72 15.62
N ARG A 198 -4.91 -0.51 16.32
CA ARG A 198 -4.89 -0.66 17.77
C ARG A 198 -5.82 0.33 18.47
N SER A 199 -5.85 1.60 18.03
CA SER A 199 -6.78 2.58 18.59
C SER A 199 -8.25 2.31 18.25
N GLU A 200 -8.53 1.67 17.11
CA GLU A 200 -9.91 1.34 16.72
C GLU A 200 -10.42 0.08 17.42
N LEU A 201 -9.55 -0.91 17.68
CA LEU A 201 -9.95 -2.22 18.21
C LEU A 201 -9.84 -2.33 19.74
N TYR A 202 -8.92 -1.61 20.39
CA TYR A 202 -8.69 -1.74 21.84
C TYR A 202 -9.18 -0.51 22.60
N GLU A 203 -9.99 -0.72 23.65
CA GLU A 203 -10.41 0.35 24.55
C GLU A 203 -9.27 0.81 25.46
N THR A 204 -8.53 -0.15 26.04
CA THR A 204 -7.36 0.17 26.86
C THR A 204 -6.22 0.65 25.98
N GLY A 205 -5.69 1.85 26.26
CA GLY A 205 -4.59 2.42 25.49
C GLY A 205 -5.01 3.04 24.15
N LYS A 206 -6.31 3.24 23.93
CA LYS A 206 -6.86 3.88 22.72
C LYS A 206 -6.24 5.23 22.39
N ILE A 207 -6.24 6.15 23.36
CA ILE A 207 -5.70 7.51 23.24
C ILE A 207 -4.20 7.50 22.88
N PRO A 208 -3.30 6.82 23.64
CA PRO A 208 -1.89 6.79 23.27
C PRO A 208 -1.64 6.08 21.93
N ALA A 209 -2.37 5.01 21.59
CA ALA A 209 -2.26 4.38 20.28
C ALA A 209 -2.63 5.33 19.14
N MET A 210 -3.68 6.14 19.32
CA MET A 210 -4.09 7.15 18.34
C MET A 210 -3.05 8.26 18.19
N ALA A 211 -2.46 8.73 19.30
CA ALA A 211 -1.38 9.71 19.27
C ALA A 211 -0.15 9.21 18.49
N GLU A 212 0.25 7.95 18.70
CA GLU A 212 1.33 7.30 17.94
C GLU A 212 0.97 7.15 16.45
N ALA A 213 -0.28 6.80 16.14
CA ALA A 213 -0.76 6.74 14.76
C ALA A 213 -0.63 8.12 14.07
N ILE A 214 -1.11 9.20 14.71
CA ILE A 214 -1.01 10.58 14.20
C ILE A 214 0.45 10.97 13.95
N HIS A 215 1.34 10.70 14.91
CA HIS A 215 2.76 10.97 14.77
C HIS A 215 3.37 10.25 13.56
N MET A 216 3.05 8.96 13.39
CA MET A 216 3.58 8.14 12.30
C MET A 216 3.01 8.52 10.93
N TRP A 217 1.72 8.88 10.84
CA TRP A 217 1.13 9.41 9.60
C TRP A 217 1.77 10.74 9.18
N ASN A 218 2.05 11.64 10.13
CA ASN A 218 2.80 12.86 9.85
C ASN A 218 4.20 12.56 9.31
N ARG A 219 4.94 11.64 9.97
CA ARG A 219 6.26 11.20 9.48
C ARG A 219 6.20 10.49 8.13
N ALA A 220 5.05 9.93 7.75
CA ALA A 220 4.84 9.28 6.45
C ALA A 220 4.42 10.24 5.33
N PHE A 221 4.30 11.54 5.61
CA PHE A 221 3.78 12.58 4.71
C PHE A 221 2.33 12.32 4.26
N CYS A 222 1.50 11.87 5.21
CA CYS A 222 0.09 11.55 5.07
C CYS A 222 -0.77 12.49 5.94
N PRO A 223 -0.77 13.81 5.67
CA PRO A 223 -1.35 14.81 6.57
C PRO A 223 -2.87 14.70 6.71
N ARG A 224 -3.56 14.16 5.69
CA ARG A 224 -5.02 13.98 5.74
C ARG A 224 -5.39 12.93 6.78
N ALA A 225 -4.75 11.76 6.73
CA ALA A 225 -4.94 10.70 7.72
C ALA A 225 -4.61 11.20 9.13
N ALA A 226 -3.51 11.95 9.29
CA ALA A 226 -3.14 12.55 10.58
C ALA A 226 -4.19 13.56 11.09
N SER A 227 -4.71 14.44 10.22
CA SER A 227 -5.75 15.42 10.57
C SER A 227 -7.04 14.73 10.99
N ASN A 228 -7.51 13.75 10.20
CA ASN A 228 -8.72 13.00 10.51
C ASN A 228 -8.61 12.26 11.86
N LEU A 229 -7.47 11.63 12.15
CA LEU A 229 -7.25 11.01 13.46
C LEU A 229 -7.14 12.04 14.59
N THR A 230 -6.57 13.22 14.33
CA THR A 230 -6.51 14.29 15.32
C THR A 230 -7.91 14.79 15.70
N GLU A 231 -8.80 14.96 14.71
CA GLU A 231 -10.20 15.29 14.96
C GLU A 231 -10.91 14.19 15.76
N ARG A 232 -10.71 12.91 15.42
CA ARG A 232 -11.25 11.77 16.18
C ARG A 232 -10.72 11.77 17.62
N LEU A 233 -9.43 12.07 17.83
CA LEU A 233 -8.81 12.13 19.16
C LEU A 233 -9.45 13.23 20.01
N TYR A 234 -9.66 14.43 19.45
CA TYR A 234 -10.33 15.52 20.16
C TYR A 234 -11.76 15.18 20.58
N GLN A 235 -12.47 14.35 19.82
CA GLN A 235 -13.82 13.90 20.18
C GLN A 235 -13.82 12.87 21.32
N MET A 236 -12.68 12.29 21.68
CA MET A 236 -12.53 11.30 22.76
C MET A 236 -12.11 11.91 24.10
N LEU A 237 -11.73 13.19 24.11
CA LEU A 237 -11.28 13.95 25.28
C LEU A 237 -12.42 14.78 25.86
#